data_AF-A0A652Z0S0-F1
#
_entry.id   AF-A0A652Z0S0-F1
#
_cell.length_a   1.000
_cell.length_b   1.000
_cell.length_c   1.000
_cell.angle_alpha   90.00
_cell.angle_beta   90.00
_cell.angle_gamma   90.00
#
_symmetry.space_group_name_H-M   'P 1'
#
loop_
_entity.id
_entity.type
_entity.pdbx_description
1 polymer ?
#
loop_
_entity_poly.entity_id
_entity_poly.type
_entity_poly.pdbx_seq_one_letter_code
_entity_poly.pdbx_strand_id
1 'polypeptide(L)' 'MPKTKLTDKEITAAIAKLPEWKVVDGKLNKSFKFDSFVDAFTFMTKVAMEISMVRR' A
#
# COMPACT_ATOMS: atom_id res chain seq x y z
N MET A 1 -14.11 -10.01 7.77
CA MET A 1 -13.39 -9.25 8.82
C MET A 1 -14.18 -8.00 9.13
N PRO A 2 -14.47 -7.66 10.40
CA PRO A 2 -15.15 -6.42 10.74
C PRO A 2 -14.31 -5.22 10.27
N LYS A 3 -14.94 -4.25 9.59
CA LYS A 3 -14.30 -3.02 9.12
C LYS A 3 -14.21 -2.00 10.26
N THR A 4 -13.46 -2.33 11.30
CA THR A 4 -13.21 -1.40 12.40
C THR A 4 -12.00 -0.55 12.04
N LYS A 5 -12.13 0.77 12.19
CA LYS A 5 -10.99 1.68 12.04
C LYS A 5 -9.93 1.29 13.07
N LEU A 6 -8.70 1.02 12.61
CA LEU A 6 -7.56 0.79 13.49
C LEU A 6 -7.29 2.07 14.32
N THR A 7 -6.94 1.88 15.58
CA THR A 7 -6.46 2.95 16.46
C THR A 7 -5.07 3.41 16.02
N ASP A 8 -4.65 4.61 16.42
CA ASP A 8 -3.33 5.15 16.05
C ASP A 8 -2.18 4.27 16.53
N LYS A 9 -2.36 3.58 17.68
CA LYS A 9 -1.39 2.61 18.21
C LYS A 9 -1.27 1.38 17.32
N GLU A 10 -2.40 0.84 16.84
CA GLU A 10 -2.43 -0.31 15.95
C GLU A 10 -1.86 0.03 14.56
N ILE A 11 -2.16 1.23 14.04
CA ILE A 11 -1.59 1.73 12.79
C ILE A 11 -0.06 1.85 12.93
N THR A 12 0.42 2.47 14.00
CA THR A 12 1.87 2.61 14.25
C THR A 12 2.57 1.25 14.35
N ALA A 13 1.99 0.31 15.10
CA ALA A 13 2.53 -1.04 15.26
C ALA A 13 2.50 -1.85 13.95
N ALA A 14 1.47 -1.67 13.11
CA ALA A 14 1.37 -2.32 11.82
C ALA A 14 2.37 -1.75 10.81
N ILE A 15 2.52 -0.43 10.78
CA ILE A 15 3.48 0.25 9.89
C ILE A 15 4.91 -0.08 10.26
N ALA A 16 5.23 -0.25 11.54
CA ALA A 16 6.54 -0.73 11.98
C ALA A 16 6.92 -2.10 11.38
N LYS A 17 5.93 -2.92 10.97
CA LYS A 17 6.15 -4.22 10.31
C LYS A 17 6.18 -4.13 8.79
N LEU A 18 5.89 -2.95 8.22
CA LEU A 18 5.80 -2.70 6.78
C LEU A 18 6.95 -1.81 6.34
N PRO A 19 8.13 -2.39 6.02
CA PRO A 19 9.26 -1.60 5.56
C PRO A 19 8.88 -0.78 4.32
N GLU A 20 9.35 0.47 4.28
CA GLU A 20 9.11 1.48 3.23
C GLU A 20 7.71 2.12 3.20
N TRP A 21 6.77 1.66 4.03
CA TRP A 21 5.48 2.32 4.20
C TRP A 21 5.57 3.39 5.29
N LYS A 22 4.98 4.56 5.04
CA LYS A 22 4.96 5.68 5.98
C LYS A 22 3.54 6.28 6.04
N VAL A 23 3.25 7.02 7.12
CA VAL A 23 2.06 7.87 7.16
C VAL A 23 2.50 9.27 6.76
N VAL A 24 1.90 9.81 5.69
CA VAL A 24 2.08 11.19 5.25
C VAL A 24 0.69 11.81 5.15
N ASP A 25 0.48 12.94 5.82
CA ASP A 25 -0.81 13.66 5.88
C ASP A 25 -1.99 12.78 6.30
N GLY A 26 -1.78 11.88 7.27
CA GLY A 26 -2.80 10.95 7.77
C GLY A 26 -3.16 9.82 6.80
N LYS A 27 -2.41 9.64 5.71
CA LYS A 27 -2.59 8.56 4.73
C LYS A 27 -1.36 7.68 4.65
N LEU A 28 -1.59 6.40 4.38
CA LEU A 28 -0.52 5.43 4.17
C LEU A 28 0.09 5.63 2.77
N ASN A 29 1.40 5.90 2.70
CA ASN A 29 2.13 6.10 1.46
C ASN A 29 3.32 5.14 1.36
N LYS A 30 3.62 4.73 0.13
CA LYS A 30 4.87 4.04 -0.23
C LYS A 30 5.34 4.55 -1.58
N SER A 31 6.64 4.78 -1.69
CA SER A 31 7.29 5.21 -2.93
C SER A 31 8.07 4.04 -3.51
N PHE A 32 7.88 3.81 -4.81
CA PHE A 32 8.61 2.79 -5.57
C PHE A 32 9.46 3.50 -6.61
N LYS A 33 10.71 3.06 -6.79
CA LYS A 33 11.62 3.55 -7.83
C LYS A 33 11.94 2.40 -8.77
N PHE A 34 11.88 2.67 -10.07
CA PHE A 34 12.14 1.71 -11.13
C PHE A 34 13.20 2.27 -12.08
N ASP A 35 13.94 1.38 -12.74
CA ASP A 35 15.01 1.75 -13.68
C ASP A 35 14.46 2.24 -15.02
N SER A 36 13.23 1.87 -15.38
CA SER A 36 12.56 2.32 -16.59
C SER A 36 11.06 2.59 -16.41
N PHE A 37 10.49 3.37 -17.33
CA PHE A 37 9.05 3.60 -17.39
C PHE A 37 8.26 2.30 -17.64
N VAL A 38 8.81 1.38 -18.44
CA VAL A 38 8.16 0.09 -18.76
C VAL A 38 8.02 -0.77 -17.50
N ASP A 39 9.02 -0.77 -16.63
CA ASP A 39 8.98 -1.50 -15.35
C ASP A 39 7.91 -0.92 -14.42
N ALA A 40 7.87 0.41 -14.31
CA ALA A 40 6.85 1.11 -13.52
C ALA A 40 5.43 0.83 -14.05
N PHE A 41 5.23 0.86 -15.36
CA PHE A 41 3.94 0.59 -15.98
C PHE A 41 3.50 -0.86 -15.76
N THR A 42 4.42 -1.81 -15.95
CA THR A 42 4.16 -3.23 -15.68
C THR A 42 3.77 -3.47 -14.22
N PHE A 43 4.44 -2.80 -13.28
CA PHE A 43 4.07 -2.83 -11.86
C PHE A 43 2.65 -2.28 -11.64
N MET A 44 2.32 -1.12 -12.22
CA MET A 44 0.96 -0.54 -12.12
C MET A 44 -0.11 -1.47 -12.69
N THR A 45 0.15 -2.13 -13.83
CA THR A 45 -0.79 -3.11 -14.42
C THR A 45 -1.03 -4.30 -13.49
N LYS A 46 0.03 -4.86 -12.90
CA LYS A 46 -0.11 -5.95 -11.91
C LYS A 46 -0.93 -5.51 -10.70
N VAL A 47 -0.64 -4.33 -10.14
CA VAL A 47 -1.40 -3.76 -9.01
C VAL A 47 -2.88 -3.57 -9.39
N ALA A 48 -3.16 -3.07 -10.59
CA ALA A 48 -4.54 -2.91 -11.06
C ALA A 48 -5.29 -4.25 -11.15
N MET A 49 -4.63 -5.31 -11.61
CA MET A 49 -5.21 -6.67 -11.64
C MET A 49 -5.52 -7.17 -10.23
N GLU A 50 -4.58 -7.05 -9.30
CA GLU A 50 -4.78 -7.49 -7.90
C GLU A 50 -5.91 -6.72 -7.19
N ILE A 51 -5.97 -5.39 -7.38
CA ILE A 51 -7.07 -4.58 -6.82
C ILE A 51 -8.41 -4.98 -7.45
N SER A 52 -8.43 -5.28 -8.75
CA SER A 52 -9.65 -5.73 -9.44
C SER A 52 -10.15 -7.09 -8.95
N MET A 53 -9.23 -7.96 -8.46
CA MET A 53 -9.57 -9.25 -7.87
C MET A 53 -10.06 -9.17 -6.41
N VAL A 54 -10.10 -7.99 -5.79
CA VAL A 54 -10.80 -7.78 -4.50
C VAL A 54 -12.28 -7.49 -4.76
N ARG A 55 -13.00 -8.48 -5.30
CA ARG A 55 -14.47 -8.53 -5.30
C ARG A 55 -15.00 -9.96 -5.20
N ARG A 56 -15.00 -10.50 -3.97
CA ARG A 56 -16.20 -10.95 -3.24
C ARG A 56 -15.85 -11.26 -1.79
#